data_AF-A0A924C9A7-F1
#
_entry.id   AF-A0A924C9A7-F1
#
_cell.length_a   1.000
_cell.length_b   1.000
_cell.length_c   1.000
_cell.angle_alpha   90.00
_cell.angle_beta   90.00
_cell.angle_gamma   90.00
#
_symmetry.space_group_name_H-M   'P 1'
#
loop_
_entity.id
_entity.type
_entity.pdbx_description
1 polymer ?
#
loop_
_entity_poly.entity_id
_entity_poly.type
_entity_poly.pdbx_seq_one_letter_code
_entity_poly.pdbx_strand_id
1 'polypeptide(L)'
;AVAEYTALQVKQAVVGHGKAQKAQVQDMVQRLLLLSGMPSTDAADALGVAICHAHSGDALAALGALAPDLARKGLRVRGGRLIG
;
A
#
# COMPACT_ATOMS: atom_id res chain seq x y z
N ALA A 1 16.47 -6.21 -4.47
CA ALA A 1 16.05 -6.68 -3.13
C ALA A 1 14.63 -7.22 -3.23
N VAL A 2 14.23 -8.17 -2.36
CA VAL A 2 12.86 -8.70 -2.30
C VAL A 2 12.13 -8.02 -1.13
N ALA A 3 10.87 -7.66 -1.33
CA ALA A 3 10.02 -7.05 -0.30
C ALA A 3 8.77 -7.91 -0.07
N GLU A 4 8.42 -8.11 1.20
CA GLU A 4 7.28 -8.93 1.61
C GLU A 4 6.19 -8.06 2.25
N TYR A 5 4.93 -8.35 1.93
CA TYR A 5 3.76 -7.62 2.42
C TYR A 5 2.72 -8.59 2.96
N THR A 6 2.22 -8.29 4.15
CA THR A 6 1.06 -9.00 4.71
C THR A 6 -0.21 -8.64 3.95
N ALA A 7 -1.19 -9.55 3.95
CA ALA A 7 -2.51 -9.28 3.35
C ALA A 7 -3.16 -8.00 3.93
N LEU A 8 -2.91 -7.69 5.20
CA LEU A 8 -3.45 -6.50 5.85
C LEU A 8 -2.81 -5.21 5.31
N GLN A 9 -1.50 -5.22 5.03
CA GLN A 9 -0.81 -4.10 4.39
C GLN A 9 -1.31 -3.88 2.96
N VAL A 10 -1.49 -4.96 2.18
CA VAL A 10 -2.04 -4.85 0.81
C VAL A 10 -3.44 -4.24 0.83
N LYS A 11 -4.33 -4.74 1.70
CA LYS A 11 -5.69 -4.20 1.87
C LYS A 11 -5.67 -2.74 2.32
N GLN A 12 -4.80 -2.40 3.26
CA GLN A 12 -4.61 -1.02 3.72
C GLN A 12 -4.17 -0.09 2.59
N ALA A 13 -3.21 -0.53 1.76
CA ALA A 13 -2.65 0.28 0.68
C ALA A 13 -3.61 0.46 -0.50
N VAL A 14 -4.44 -0.54 -0.80
CA VAL A 14 -5.36 -0.53 -1.95
C VAL A 14 -6.72 0.07 -1.59
N VAL A 15 -7.28 -0.28 -0.42
CA VAL A 15 -8.66 0.07 -0.03
C VAL A 15 -8.71 1.13 1.08
N GLY A 16 -7.59 1.37 1.76
CA GLY A 16 -7.51 2.33 2.87
C GLY A 16 -7.79 1.74 4.25
N HIS A 17 -8.19 0.46 4.35
CA HIS A 17 -8.31 -0.25 5.63
C HIS A 17 -7.96 -1.75 5.53
N GLY A 18 -7.22 -2.26 6.52
CA GLY A 18 -6.73 -3.63 6.54
C GLY A 18 -7.80 -4.74 6.63
N LYS A 19 -9.02 -4.41 7.08
CA LYS A 19 -10.13 -5.37 7.22
C LYS A 19 -11.00 -5.52 5.95
N ALA A 20 -10.54 -5.00 4.81
CA ALA A 20 -11.29 -5.08 3.56
C ALA A 20 -11.56 -6.52 3.10
N GLN A 21 -12.70 -6.74 2.46
CA GLN A 21 -13.02 -7.99 1.77
C GLN A 21 -12.23 -8.10 0.47
N LYS A 22 -11.98 -9.34 -0.01
CA LYS A 22 -11.24 -9.55 -1.27
C LYS A 22 -11.90 -8.87 -2.48
N ALA A 23 -13.23 -8.88 -2.55
CA ALA A 23 -13.97 -8.20 -3.62
C ALA A 23 -13.69 -6.69 -3.65
N GLN A 24 -13.59 -6.04 -2.48
CA GLN A 24 -13.26 -4.62 -2.40
C GLN A 24 -11.86 -4.32 -2.91
N VAL A 25 -10.89 -5.22 -2.68
CA VAL A 25 -9.53 -5.08 -3.25
C VAL A 25 -9.60 -5.18 -4.77
N GLN A 26 -10.34 -6.16 -5.30
CA GLN A 26 -10.52 -6.37 -6.74
C GLN A 26 -11.17 -5.16 -7.43
N ASP A 27 -12.25 -4.62 -6.85
CA ASP A 27 -12.92 -3.40 -7.34
C ASP A 27 -11.98 -2.19 -7.32
N MET A 28 -11.20 -2.04 -6.24
CA MET A 28 -10.27 -0.93 -6.11
C MET A 28 -9.08 -1.07 -7.08
N VAL A 29 -8.55 -2.26 -7.30
CA VAL A 29 -7.50 -2.50 -8.30
C VAL A 29 -7.98 -2.09 -9.70
N GLN A 30 -9.20 -2.50 -10.08
CA GLN A 30 -9.80 -2.09 -11.35
C GLN A 30 -9.86 -0.57 -11.49
N ARG A 31 -10.34 0.13 -10.45
CA ARG A 31 -10.50 1.58 -10.43
C ARG A 31 -9.16 2.33 -10.46
N LEU A 32 -8.21 1.91 -9.63
CA LEU A 32 -6.90 2.55 -9.50
C LEU A 32 -6.06 2.43 -10.78
N LEU A 33 -6.21 1.33 -11.52
CA LEU A 33 -5.46 1.06 -12.74
C LEU A 33 -6.27 1.32 -14.02
N LEU A 34 -7.49 1.85 -13.90
CA LEU A 34 -8.38 2.15 -15.03
C LEU A 34 -8.58 0.93 -15.97
N LEU A 35 -8.71 -0.27 -15.40
CA LEU A 35 -8.86 -1.50 -16.19
C LEU A 35 -10.25 -1.55 -16.85
N SER A 36 -10.28 -2.01 -18.10
CA SER A 36 -11.51 -2.10 -18.91
C SER A 36 -12.54 -3.11 -18.38
N GLY A 37 -12.14 -4.01 -17.49
CA GLY A 37 -12.98 -5.05 -16.91
C GLY A 37 -12.46 -5.50 -15.56
N MET A 38 -13.31 -6.23 -14.83
CA MET A 38 -12.93 -6.76 -13.53
C MET A 38 -11.81 -7.79 -13.72
N PRO A 39 -10.63 -7.61 -13.10
CA PRO A 39 -9.54 -8.58 -13.21
C PRO A 39 -9.96 -9.91 -12.57
N SER A 40 -9.32 -11.03 -12.91
CA SER A 40 -9.48 -12.26 -12.14
C SER A 40 -8.96 -12.08 -10.70
N THR A 41 -9.32 -12.99 -9.79
CA THR A 41 -8.87 -12.93 -8.39
C THR A 41 -7.35 -12.95 -8.27
N ASP A 42 -6.68 -13.79 -9.04
CA ASP A 42 -5.23 -13.93 -8.98
C ASP A 42 -4.51 -12.71 -9.57
N ALA A 43 -5.06 -12.16 -10.66
CA ALA A 43 -4.57 -10.91 -11.23
C ALA A 43 -4.75 -9.74 -10.25
N ALA A 44 -5.89 -9.66 -9.56
CA ALA A 44 -6.14 -8.64 -8.55
C ALA A 44 -5.19 -8.75 -7.36
N ASP A 45 -4.91 -9.97 -6.87
CA ASP A 45 -3.99 -10.19 -5.76
C ASP A 45 -2.55 -9.77 -6.16
N ALA A 46 -2.09 -10.10 -7.37
CA ALA A 46 -0.77 -9.68 -7.88
C ALA A 46 -0.67 -8.15 -8.06
N LEU A 47 -1.66 -7.53 -8.71
CA LEU A 47 -1.72 -6.08 -8.91
C LEU A 47 -1.83 -5.33 -7.59
N GLY A 48 -2.58 -5.87 -6.62
CA GLY A 48 -2.70 -5.31 -5.28
C GLY A 48 -1.35 -5.27 -4.54
N VAL A 49 -0.55 -6.34 -4.64
CA VAL A 49 0.82 -6.35 -4.10
C VAL A 49 1.70 -5.30 -4.78
N ALA A 50 1.60 -5.15 -6.10
CA ALA A 50 2.35 -4.14 -6.84
C ALA A 50 1.99 -2.71 -6.39
N ILE A 51 0.69 -2.40 -6.23
CA ILE A 51 0.21 -1.12 -5.70
C ILE A 51 0.74 -0.90 -4.27
N CYS A 52 0.68 -1.93 -3.43
CA CYS A 52 1.22 -1.88 -2.06
C CYS A 52 2.72 -1.56 -2.06
N HIS A 53 3.49 -2.18 -2.95
CA HIS A 53 4.92 -1.93 -3.08
C HIS A 53 5.21 -0.49 -3.50
N ALA A 54 4.51 0.01 -4.52
CA ALA A 54 4.64 1.40 -5.00
C ALA A 54 4.33 2.42 -3.89
N HIS A 55 3.24 2.23 -3.14
CA HIS A 55 2.89 3.11 -2.02
C HIS A 55 3.88 3.05 -0.84
N SER A 56 4.53 1.90 -0.62
CA SER A 56 5.42 1.70 0.54
C SER A 56 6.81 2.34 0.35
N GLY A 57 7.30 2.45 -0.88
CA GLY A 57 8.61 3.03 -1.19
C GLY A 57 8.61 4.55 -1.19
N ASP A 58 7.63 5.17 -1.86
CA ASP A 58 7.69 6.59 -2.19
C ASP A 58 7.42 7.50 -0.99
N ALA A 59 6.45 7.16 -0.14
CA ALA A 59 6.04 8.02 0.96
C ALA A 59 7.14 8.17 2.05
N LEU A 60 7.81 7.08 2.41
CA LEU A 60 8.83 7.11 3.47
C LEU A 60 10.16 7.68 2.97
N ALA A 61 10.54 7.40 1.71
CA ALA A 61 11.73 7.97 1.10
C ALA A 61 11.59 9.49 0.90
N ALA A 62 10.43 9.96 0.43
CA ALA A 62 10.15 11.39 0.28
C ALA A 62 10.18 12.14 1.62
N LEU A 63 9.63 11.55 2.68
CA LEU A 63 9.69 12.12 4.03
C LEU A 63 11.14 12.24 4.55
N GLY A 64 11.98 11.23 4.30
CA GLY A 64 13.39 11.27 4.67
C GLY A 64 14.18 12.37 3.96
N ALA A 65 13.83 12.67 2.70
CA ALA A 65 14.45 13.75 1.92
C ALA A 65 13.99 15.15 2.36
N LEU A 66 12.70 15.32 2.68
CA LEU A 66 12.11 16.62 3.01
C LEU A 66 12.30 17.02 4.49
N ALA A 67 12.43 16.06 5.40
CA ALA A 67 12.54 16.33 6.82
C ALA A 67 13.52 15.35 7.51
N PRO A 68 14.83 15.50 7.27
CA PRO A 68 15.85 14.57 7.79
C PRO A 68 15.86 14.48 9.32
N ASP A 69 15.45 15.55 10.01
CA ASP A 69 15.38 15.59 11.48
C ASP A 69 14.23 14.75 12.04
N LEU A 70 13.14 14.57 11.27
CA LEU A 70 12.05 13.67 11.62
C LEU A 70 12.46 12.21 11.43
N ALA A 71 13.25 11.89 10.40
CA ALA A 71 13.80 10.54 10.22
C ALA A 71 14.71 10.11 11.39
N ARG A 72 15.50 11.05 11.95
CA ARG A 72 16.37 10.80 13.11
C ARG A 72 15.61 10.60 14.42
N LYS A 73 14.40 11.15 14.56
CA LYS A 73 13.57 11.04 15.77
C LYS A 73 12.94 9.65 15.95
N GLY A 74 13.10 8.74 14.99
CA GLY A 74 12.61 7.37 15.09
C GLY A 74 11.09 7.27 14.94
N LEU A 75 10.49 8.12 14.09
CA LEU A 75 9.07 8.01 13.78
C LEU A 75 8.78 6.64 13.15
N ARG A 76 7.83 5.93 13.75
CA ARG A 76 7.34 4.63 13.28
C ARG A 76 6.00 4.84 12.62
N VAL A 77 5.71 4.13 11.54
CA VAL A 77 4.35 4.13 10.97
C VAL A 77 3.55 3.02 11.65
N ARG A 78 2.42 3.36 12.30
CA ARG A 78 1.48 2.38 12.84
C ARG A 78 0.09 2.65 12.29
N GLY A 79 -0.43 1.72 11.49
CA GLY A 79 -1.73 1.87 10.84
C GLY A 79 -1.79 3.05 9.86
N GLY A 80 -0.72 3.30 9.11
CA GLY A 80 -0.66 4.39 8.12
C GLY A 80 -0.47 5.79 8.68
N ARG A 81 -0.34 5.94 10.01
CA ARG A 81 -0.03 7.21 10.67
C ARG A 81 1.40 7.20 11.20
N LEU A 82 2.08 8.33 11.06
CA LEU A 82 3.37 8.56 11.71
C LEU A 82 3.12 8.75 13.21
N ILE A 83 3.82 7.96 14.02
CA ILE A 83 3.87 8.09 15.47
C ILE A 83 5.34 8.26 15.89
N GLY A 84 5.59 9.26 16.74
CA GLY A 84 6.90 9.60 17.29
C GLY A 84 6.80 9.77 18.79
#